data_AF-A0A3S4JMJ6-F1
#
_entry.id   AF-A0A3S4JMJ6-F1
#
_cell.length_a   1.000
_cell.length_b   1.000
_cell.length_c   1.000
_cell.angle_alpha   90.00
_cell.angle_beta   90.00
_cell.angle_gamma   90.00
#
_symmetry.space_group_name_H-M   'P 1'
#
loop_
_entity.id
_entity.type
_entity.pdbx_description
1 polymer ?
#
loop_
_entity_poly.entity_id
_entity_poly.type
_entity_poly.pdbx_seq_one_letter_code
_entity_poly.pdbx_strand_id
1 'polypeptide(L)'
;MTQSAMCIPLWPARNGNTAHLVMCPFAGGSSSAFRHWQAEQLADCALSLVTWPGRDRLRHLESLRSITQLAALLANELEASVSPDTPLLLVGHSMGRRWRLKPADFWSNGGMRRKD
;
A
#
# COMPACT_ATOMS: atom_id res chain seq x y z
N MET A 1 16.71 2.22 2.30
CA MET A 1 15.39 1.65 1.94
C MET A 1 15.04 0.63 3.01
N THR A 2 14.31 1.05 4.03
CA THR A 2 13.88 0.17 5.12
C THR A 2 12.78 -0.73 4.58
N GLN A 3 13.00 -2.03 4.54
CA GLN A 3 12.03 -2.99 4.01
C GLN A 3 10.80 -2.98 4.93
N SER A 4 9.66 -2.53 4.38
CA SER A 4 8.38 -2.49 5.07
C SER A 4 7.96 -3.88 5.57
N ALA A 5 7.54 -3.98 6.83
CA ALA A 5 7.32 -5.26 7.49
C ALA A 5 6.05 -5.98 6.99
N MET A 6 5.01 -5.21 6.60
CA MET A 6 3.79 -5.76 6.02
C MET A 6 3.88 -5.85 4.49
N CYS A 7 4.57 -4.93 3.81
CA CYS A 7 4.64 -4.91 2.35
C CYS A 7 5.77 -5.80 1.80
N ILE A 8 5.44 -6.94 1.21
CA ILE A 8 6.40 -7.79 0.50
C ILE A 8 6.51 -7.36 -0.98
N PRO A 9 7.72 -7.13 -1.52
CA PRO A 9 7.87 -6.81 -2.93
C PRO A 9 7.57 -8.04 -3.79
N LEU A 10 6.73 -7.86 -4.83
CA LEU A 10 6.44 -8.85 -5.87
C LEU A 10 7.14 -8.49 -7.18
N TRP A 11 7.06 -7.22 -7.61
CA TRP A 11 7.70 -6.73 -8.83
C TRP A 11 8.59 -5.54 -8.54
N PRO A 12 9.82 -5.49 -9.11
CA PRO A 12 10.57 -4.25 -9.18
C PRO A 12 9.96 -3.34 -10.25
N ALA A 13 10.14 -2.02 -10.07
CA ALA A 13 9.87 -1.08 -11.16
C ALA A 13 10.83 -1.33 -12.34
N ARG A 14 10.33 -1.15 -13.56
CA ARG A 14 11.07 -1.30 -14.83
C ARG A 14 10.91 -0.06 -15.70
N ASN A 15 11.76 0.08 -16.72
CA ASN A 15 11.66 1.11 -17.76
C ASN A 15 11.58 2.55 -17.23
N GLY A 16 12.20 2.83 -16.08
CA GLY A 16 12.17 4.16 -15.45
C GLY A 16 10.83 4.53 -14.83
N ASN A 17 9.87 3.61 -14.76
CA ASN A 17 8.59 3.85 -14.12
C ASN A 17 8.79 4.05 -12.60
N THR A 18 8.20 5.10 -12.05
CA THR A 18 8.29 5.42 -10.62
C THR A 18 7.04 5.03 -9.84
N ALA A 19 5.98 4.55 -10.50
CA ALA A 19 4.76 4.18 -9.84
C ALA A 19 4.95 2.95 -8.94
N HIS A 20 4.36 3.01 -7.74
CA HIS A 20 4.34 1.91 -6.78
C HIS A 20 2.91 1.47 -6.53
N LEU A 21 2.61 0.24 -6.94
CA LEU A 21 1.36 -0.44 -6.69
C LEU A 21 1.45 -1.24 -5.39
N VAL A 22 0.49 -1.06 -4.49
CA VAL A 22 0.37 -1.80 -3.24
C VAL A 22 -0.96 -2.56 -3.23
N MET A 23 -0.87 -3.88 -3.29
CA MET A 23 -2.01 -4.78 -3.33
C MET A 23 -2.38 -5.26 -1.92
N CYS A 24 -3.57 -4.90 -1.48
CA CYS A 24 -4.20 -5.36 -0.25
C CYS A 24 -5.01 -6.64 -0.55
N PRO A 25 -4.58 -7.81 -0.02
CA PRO A 25 -5.33 -9.04 -0.24
C PRO A 25 -6.68 -9.02 0.50
N PHE A 26 -7.60 -9.87 0.05
CA PHE A 26 -8.88 -10.11 0.73
C PHE A 26 -8.65 -10.73 2.13
N ALA A 27 -9.67 -10.71 3.00
CA ALA A 27 -9.57 -11.31 4.33
C ALA A 27 -9.18 -12.80 4.24
N GLY A 28 -8.05 -13.16 4.84
CA GLY A 28 -7.50 -14.51 4.78
C GLY A 28 -6.58 -14.79 3.59
N GLY A 29 -6.42 -13.85 2.64
CA GLY A 29 -5.45 -13.97 1.56
C GLY A 29 -4.02 -13.85 2.07
N SER A 30 -3.16 -14.77 1.63
CA SER A 30 -1.73 -14.80 1.90
C SER A 30 -0.93 -14.62 0.61
N SER A 31 0.38 -14.45 0.75
CA SER A 31 1.34 -14.40 -0.37
C SER A 31 1.21 -15.57 -1.36
N SER A 32 0.79 -16.74 -0.90
CA SER A 32 0.61 -17.91 -1.78
C SER A 32 -0.48 -17.73 -2.83
N ALA A 33 -1.53 -16.94 -2.54
CA ALA A 33 -2.61 -16.67 -3.51
C ALA A 33 -2.14 -15.82 -4.71
N PHE A 34 -0.99 -15.14 -4.57
CA PHE A 34 -0.43 -14.24 -5.56
C PHE A 34 0.83 -14.82 -6.23
N ARG A 35 1.13 -16.11 -6.04
CA ARG A 35 2.30 -16.77 -6.66
C ARG A 35 2.33 -16.64 -8.18
N HIS A 36 1.17 -16.68 -8.84
CA HIS A 36 1.10 -16.52 -10.29
C HIS A 36 1.60 -15.14 -10.74
N TRP A 37 1.36 -14.09 -9.95
CA TRP A 37 1.86 -12.75 -10.26
C TRP A 37 3.38 -12.66 -10.10
N GLN A 38 3.98 -13.43 -9.18
CA GLN A 38 5.46 -13.47 -9.08
C GLN A 38 6.12 -14.10 -10.31
N ALA A 39 5.44 -15.02 -10.98
CA ALA A 39 5.98 -15.73 -12.13
C ALA A 39 6.10 -14.84 -13.38
N GLU A 40 5.21 -13.86 -13.52
CA GLU A 40 5.14 -12.99 -14.69
C GLU A 40 4.79 -11.55 -14.30
N GLN A 41 5.68 -10.61 -14.66
CA GLN A 41 5.47 -9.19 -14.43
C GLN A 41 4.62 -8.61 -15.55
N LEU A 42 3.37 -8.26 -15.24
CA LEU A 42 2.37 -7.77 -16.21
C LEU A 42 2.43 -6.24 -16.44
N ALA A 43 3.18 -5.51 -15.61
CA ALA A 43 3.31 -4.06 -15.69
C ALA A 43 4.70 -3.60 -15.24
N ASP A 44 5.13 -2.44 -15.74
CA ASP A 44 6.45 -1.86 -15.41
C ASP A 44 6.51 -1.16 -14.05
N CYS A 45 5.40 -1.02 -13.33
CA CYS A 45 5.38 -0.43 -12.00
C CYS A 45 5.94 -1.39 -10.95
N ALA A 46 6.45 -0.84 -9.85
CA ALA A 46 6.75 -1.65 -8.67
C ALA A 46 5.45 -2.19 -8.10
N LEU A 47 5.44 -3.45 -7.67
CA LEU A 47 4.29 -4.06 -6.99
C LEU A 47 4.73 -4.62 -5.65
N SER A 48 4.03 -4.24 -4.59
CA SER A 48 4.11 -4.86 -3.27
C SER A 48 2.78 -5.47 -2.87
N LEU A 49 2.82 -6.60 -2.17
CA LEU A 49 1.65 -7.23 -1.57
C LEU A 49 1.67 -7.01 -0.05
N VAL A 50 0.53 -6.63 0.51
CA VAL A 50 0.37 -6.45 1.95
C VAL A 50 0.19 -7.81 2.63
N THR A 51 0.94 -8.05 3.68
CA THR A 51 0.83 -9.20 4.58
C THR A 51 0.21 -8.72 5.88
N TRP A 52 -0.93 -9.30 6.27
CA TRP A 52 -1.62 -8.91 7.50
C TRP A 52 -0.99 -9.55 8.75
N PRO A 53 -1.04 -8.90 9.92
CA PRO A 53 -0.66 -9.50 11.20
C PRO A 53 -1.37 -10.84 11.46
N GLY A 54 -0.62 -11.83 11.93
CA GLY A 54 -1.09 -13.21 12.11
C GLY A 54 -1.10 -14.05 10.82
N ARG A 55 -0.43 -13.60 9.76
CA ARG A 55 -0.26 -14.33 8.49
C ARG A 55 1.18 -14.33 8.01
N ASP A 56 1.56 -15.37 7.25
CA ASP A 56 2.88 -15.57 6.65
C ASP A 56 4.04 -15.22 7.62
N ARG A 57 4.87 -14.23 7.25
CA ARG A 57 6.02 -13.78 8.06
C ARG A 57 5.60 -13.11 9.37
N LEU A 58 4.37 -12.57 9.41
CA LEU A 58 3.77 -11.92 10.58
C LEU A 58 2.88 -12.87 11.39
N ARG A 59 2.97 -14.19 11.19
CA ARG A 59 2.19 -15.20 11.94
C ARG A 59 2.35 -15.12 13.47
N HIS A 60 3.45 -14.55 13.93
CA HIS A 60 3.78 -14.38 15.35
C HIS A 60 3.07 -13.18 15.98
N LEU A 61 2.53 -12.27 15.16
CA LEU A 61 1.75 -11.12 15.62
C LEU A 61 0.28 -11.50 15.78
N GLU A 62 -0.41 -10.81 16.69
CA GLU A 62 -1.84 -11.01 16.91
C GLU A 62 -2.66 -10.58 15.67
N SER A 63 -3.63 -11.42 15.29
CA SER A 63 -4.55 -11.09 14.20
C SER A 63 -5.51 -9.98 14.63
N LEU A 64 -5.44 -8.84 13.95
CA LEU A 64 -6.36 -7.74 14.16
C LEU A 64 -7.74 -8.07 13.61
N ARG A 65 -8.77 -7.75 14.40
CA ARG A 65 -10.18 -7.97 14.04
C ARG A 65 -10.86 -6.71 13.48
N SER A 66 -10.16 -5.58 13.48
CA SER A 66 -10.67 -4.28 13.01
C SER A 66 -10.03 -3.87 11.70
N ILE A 67 -10.88 -3.66 10.67
CA ILE A 67 -10.48 -3.17 9.36
C ILE A 67 -9.82 -1.78 9.47
N THR A 68 -10.35 -0.92 10.35
CA THR A 68 -9.83 0.43 10.55
C THR A 68 -8.42 0.41 11.14
N GLN A 69 -8.15 -0.51 12.06
CA GLN A 69 -6.80 -0.68 12.62
C GLN A 69 -5.82 -1.20 11.56
N LEU A 70 -6.25 -2.16 10.73
CA LEU A 70 -5.44 -2.66 9.62
C LEU A 70 -5.11 -1.56 8.60
N ALA A 71 -6.10 -0.73 8.27
CA ALA A 71 -5.91 0.39 7.35
C ALA A 71 -4.98 1.46 7.93
N ALA A 72 -5.11 1.79 9.22
CA ALA A 72 -4.24 2.75 9.89
C ALA A 72 -2.78 2.28 9.95
N LEU A 73 -2.56 1.00 10.28
CA LEU A 73 -1.21 0.43 10.27
C LEU A 73 -0.59 0.46 8.88
N LEU A 74 -1.37 0.11 7.85
CA LEU A 74 -0.88 0.13 6.47
C LEU A 74 -0.55 1.55 6.03
N ALA A 75 -1.41 2.53 6.35
CA ALA A 75 -1.15 3.93 6.02
C ALA A 75 0.15 4.44 6.66
N ASN A 76 0.33 4.20 7.96
CA ASN A 76 1.53 4.60 8.68
C ASN A 76 2.80 3.93 8.11
N GLU A 77 2.71 2.66 7.73
CA GLU A 77 3.83 1.94 7.12
C GLU A 77 4.18 2.51 5.74
N LEU A 78 3.17 2.82 4.92
CA LEU A 78 3.40 3.39 3.58
C LEU A 78 3.96 4.80 3.67
N GLU A 79 3.46 5.63 4.59
CA GLU A 79 3.99 6.97 4.84
C GLU A 79 5.47 6.94 5.28
N ALA A 80 5.86 5.93 6.07
CA ALA A 80 7.24 5.78 6.54
C ALA A 80 8.20 5.17 5.49
N SER A 81 7.68 4.46 4.47
CA SER A 81 8.49 3.65 3.55
C SER A 81 8.49 4.12 2.11
N VAL A 82 7.44 4.83 1.68
CA VAL A 82 7.28 5.33 0.31
C VAL A 82 7.65 6.81 0.29
N SER A 83 8.49 7.22 -0.67
CA SER A 83 8.81 8.64 -0.85
C SER A 83 7.56 9.41 -1.27
N PRO A 84 7.32 10.62 -0.74
CA PRO A 84 6.15 11.44 -1.10
C PRO A 84 6.08 11.76 -2.61
N ASP A 85 7.20 11.70 -3.32
CA ASP A 85 7.28 11.96 -4.77
C ASP A 85 6.91 10.72 -5.62
N THR A 86 6.70 9.56 -4.99
CA THR A 86 6.40 8.29 -5.66
C THR A 86 4.89 8.17 -5.88
N PRO A 87 4.41 8.01 -7.13
CA PRO A 87 2.99 7.79 -7.39
C PRO A 87 2.53 6.47 -6.76
N LEU A 88 1.84 6.54 -5.63
CA LEU A 88 1.37 5.39 -4.87
C LEU A 88 -0.07 5.02 -5.26
N LEU A 89 -0.25 3.79 -5.73
CA LEU A 89 -1.54 3.23 -6.08
C LEU A 89 -1.88 2.12 -5.10
N LEU A 90 -2.96 2.28 -4.34
CA LEU A 90 -3.53 1.20 -3.54
C LEU A 90 -4.51 0.41 -4.40
N VAL A 91 -4.50 -0.91 -4.29
CA VAL A 91 -5.48 -1.81 -4.92
C VAL A 91 -5.89 -2.85 -3.90
N GLY A 92 -7.12 -3.35 -3.96
CA GLY A 92 -7.57 -4.40 -3.05
C GLY A 92 -8.82 -5.10 -3.53
N HIS A 93 -8.82 -6.41 -3.34
CA HIS A 93 -9.84 -7.31 -3.86
C HIS A 93 -10.96 -7.52 -2.81
N SER A 94 -12.22 -7.27 -3.20
CA SER A 94 -13.48 -7.53 -2.46
C SER A 94 -13.67 -6.83 -1.09
N MET A 95 -12.72 -6.89 -0.16
CA MET A 95 -12.74 -6.17 1.13
C MET A 95 -11.87 -4.91 1.10
N GLY A 96 -10.94 -4.84 0.13
CA GLY A 96 -10.21 -3.63 -0.24
C GLY A 96 -11.03 -2.62 -1.06
N ARG A 97 -12.23 -2.98 -1.55
CA ARG A 97 -13.01 -2.03 -2.38
C ARG A 97 -13.58 -0.82 -1.61
N ARG A 98 -13.18 -0.62 -0.34
CA ARG A 98 -13.55 0.51 0.52
C ARG A 98 -12.38 1.42 0.90
N TRP A 99 -11.17 1.20 0.38
CA TRP A 99 -10.12 2.22 0.46
C TRP A 99 -10.30 3.17 -0.73
N ARG A 100 -10.75 4.39 -0.46
CA ARG A 100 -10.42 5.56 -1.27
C ARG A 100 -9.72 6.46 -0.29
N LEU A 101 -8.39 6.48 -0.30
CA LEU A 101 -7.69 7.58 0.36
C LEU A 101 -8.17 8.85 -0.34
N LYS A 102 -8.74 9.77 0.42
CA LYS A 102 -8.90 11.14 -0.08
C LYS A 102 -7.49 11.64 -0.38
N PRO A 103 -7.22 12.19 -1.57
CA PRO A 103 -6.06 13.05 -1.74
C PRO A 103 -6.19 14.12 -0.65
N ALA A 104 -5.15 14.28 0.16
CA ALA A 104 -5.10 15.32 1.16
C ALA A 104 -5.42 16.68 0.50
N ASP A 105 -6.11 17.55 1.24
CA ASP A 105 -6.17 18.99 1.00
C ASP A 105 -4.76 19.60 1.17
N PHE A 106 -3.79 19.13 0.39
CA PHE A 106 -2.43 19.64 0.33
C PHE A 106 -2.30 20.60 -0.85
N TRP A 107 -3.22 21.56 -0.90
CA TRP A 107 -3.09 22.81 -1.66
C TRP A 107 -4.12 23.81 -1.13
N SER A 108 -3.78 24.52 -0.06
CA SER A 108 -4.38 25.83 0.20
C SER A 108 -3.31 26.88 -0.02
N ASN A 109 -3.34 27.39 -1.25
CA ASN A 109 -2.96 28.72 -1.71
C ASN A 109 -2.22 29.63 -0.72
N GLY A 110 -1.04 30.07 -1.17
CA GLY A 110 -0.49 31.34 -0.75
C GLY A 110 -1.47 32.49 -1.00
N GLY A 111 -1.26 33.59 -0.27
CA GLY A 111 -1.94 34.85 -0.53
C GLY A 111 -3.00 35.22 0.51
N MET A 112 -2.54 35.50 1.72
CA MET A 112 -3.30 36.27 2.68
C MET A 112 -3.46 37.71 2.14
N ARG A 113 -4.65 38.04 1.63
CA ARG A 113 -5.10 39.43 1.47
C ARG A 113 -6.57 39.53 1.88
N ARG A 114 -6.78 40.00 3.11
CA ARG A 114 -8.09 40.47 3.59
C ARG A 114 -8.44 41.78 2.88
N LYS A 115 -9.68 41.89 2.43
CA LYS A 115 -10.37 43.15 2.13
C LYS A 115 -11.49 43.24 3.16
N ASP A 116 -11.33 44.17 4.09
CA ASP A 116 -12.43 44.98 4.62
C ASP A 116 -12.10 46.42 4.22
#